data_AF-A0A370GXM8-F1
#
_entry.id   AF-A0A370GXM8-F1
#
_cell.length_a   1.000
_cell.length_b   1.000
_cell.length_c   1.000
_cell.angle_alpha   90.00
_cell.angle_beta   90.00
_cell.angle_gamma   90.00
#
_symmetry.space_group_name_H-M   'P 1'
#
loop_
_entity.id
_entity.type
_entity.pdbx_description
1 polymer ?
#
loop_
_entity_poly.entity_id
_entity_poly.type
_entity_poly.pdbx_seq_one_letter_code
_entity_poly.pdbx_strand_id
1 'polypeptide(L)'
;MNRFVTVVTLITAASMIGIGAWCRIDPGSFAQWANWPDHEHFLHDAGVFQIGIGLTMIAALLWRDVIAVVLGGFLIANTLHAYNHAVDHGGGHDSDPWSLLAFSALAVAALLVRLRVLRRRTVPTAVVSKV
;
A
#
# COMPACT_ATOMS: atom_id res chain seq x y z
N MET A 1 -20.73 3.78 -9.26
CA MET A 1 -20.05 4.57 -8.20
C MET A 1 -20.65 5.97 -8.20
N ASN A 2 -20.91 6.57 -7.04
CA ASN A 2 -21.36 7.96 -6.96
C ASN A 2 -20.21 8.91 -7.37
N ARG A 3 -20.48 9.92 -8.22
CA ARG A 3 -19.46 10.87 -8.71
C ARG A 3 -18.80 11.67 -7.59
N PHE A 4 -19.59 12.16 -6.63
CA PHE A 4 -19.08 12.89 -5.48
C PHE A 4 -18.10 12.03 -4.67
N VAL A 5 -18.49 10.79 -4.34
CA VAL A 5 -17.63 9.84 -3.62
C VAL A 5 -16.34 9.58 -4.39
N THR A 6 -16.42 9.35 -5.69
CA THR A 6 -15.25 9.10 -6.55
C THR A 6 -14.26 10.27 -6.51
N VAL A 7 -14.77 11.50 -6.67
CA VAL A 7 -13.95 12.72 -6.66
C VAL A 7 -13.30 12.92 -5.28
N VAL A 8 -14.07 12.76 -4.21
CA VAL A 8 -13.53 12.88 -2.83
C VAL A 8 -12.44 11.83 -2.58
N THR A 9 -12.64 10.58 -3.01
CA THR A 9 -11.62 9.53 -2.91
C THR A 9 -10.35 9.90 -3.68
N LEU A 10 -10.47 10.45 -4.89
CA LEU A 10 -9.29 10.86 -5.67
C LEU A 10 -8.54 12.03 -5.04
N ILE A 11 -9.25 13.05 -4.53
CA ILE A 11 -8.63 14.21 -3.87
C ILE A 11 -7.87 13.77 -2.62
N THR A 12 -8.49 12.94 -1.79
CA THR A 12 -7.86 12.44 -0.55
C THR A 12 -6.75 11.43 -0.83
N ALA A 13 -6.84 10.63 -1.89
CA ALA A 13 -5.73 9.81 -2.35
C ALA A 13 -4.55 10.66 -2.82
N ALA A 14 -4.82 11.73 -3.58
CA ALA A 14 -3.81 12.67 -4.04
C ALA A 14 -3.12 13.39 -2.88
N SER A 15 -3.85 13.77 -1.82
CA SER A 15 -3.23 14.37 -0.63
C SER A 15 -2.32 13.37 0.09
N MET A 16 -2.74 12.11 0.26
CA MET A 16 -1.94 11.07 0.90
C MET A 16 -0.65 10.78 0.11
N ILE A 17 -0.75 10.66 -1.21
CA ILE A 17 0.43 10.43 -2.06
C ILE A 17 1.34 11.66 -2.05
N GLY A 18 0.78 12.87 -2.15
CA GLY A 18 1.55 14.12 -2.19
C GLY A 18 2.33 14.37 -0.89
N ILE A 19 1.64 14.29 0.26
CA ILE A 19 2.30 14.44 1.56
C ILE A 19 3.28 13.29 1.79
N GLY A 20 2.89 12.05 1.46
CA GLY A 20 3.78 10.92 1.66
C GLY A 20 5.05 10.98 0.80
N ALA A 21 4.96 11.50 -0.43
CA ALA A 21 6.11 11.77 -1.28
C ALA A 21 6.98 12.90 -0.71
N TRP A 22 6.39 13.97 -0.16
CA TRP A 22 7.13 15.05 0.49
C TRP A 22 7.95 14.51 1.67
N CYS A 23 7.32 13.73 2.56
CA CYS A 23 8.03 13.09 3.67
C CYS A 23 9.18 12.18 3.23
N ARG A 24 9.16 11.65 1.99
CA ARG A 24 10.21 10.76 1.45
C ARG A 24 11.32 11.47 0.69
N ILE A 25 11.01 12.59 0.04
CA ILE A 25 11.95 13.29 -0.84
C ILE A 25 12.68 14.39 -0.09
N ASP A 26 11.97 15.09 0.79
CA ASP A 26 12.50 16.20 1.58
C ASP A 26 11.87 16.21 2.98
N PRO A 27 12.20 15.21 3.82
CA PRO A 27 11.66 15.08 5.18
C PRO A 27 11.95 16.33 6.03
N GLY A 28 13.12 16.95 5.85
CA GLY A 28 13.51 18.14 6.62
C GLY A 28 12.61 19.35 6.38
N SER A 29 12.24 19.64 5.13
CA SER A 29 11.30 20.75 4.86
C SER A 29 9.88 20.42 5.28
N PHE A 30 9.46 19.15 5.18
CA PHE A 30 8.17 18.71 5.74
C PHE A 30 8.12 18.89 7.26
N ALA A 31 9.17 18.46 7.97
CA ALA A 31 9.29 18.60 9.42
C ALA A 31 9.17 20.07 9.84
N GLN A 32 9.90 20.97 9.16
CA GLN A 32 9.81 22.41 9.40
C GLN A 32 8.39 22.96 9.17
N TRP A 33 7.77 22.60 8.05
CA TRP A 33 6.40 23.03 7.74
C TRP A 33 5.38 22.51 8.75
N ALA A 34 5.53 21.25 9.17
CA ALA A 34 4.67 20.59 10.13
C ALA A 34 4.93 21.05 11.58
N ASN A 35 5.95 21.88 11.81
CA ASN A 35 6.44 22.26 13.14
C ASN A 35 6.71 21.02 14.01
N TRP A 36 7.42 20.06 13.44
CA TRP A 36 7.78 18.77 14.02
C TRP A 36 9.29 18.55 13.97
N PRO A 37 9.90 17.81 14.93
CA PRO A 37 11.33 17.51 14.86
C PRO A 37 11.71 16.71 13.62
N ASP A 38 12.92 16.93 13.12
CA ASP A 38 13.45 16.21 11.97
C ASP A 38 13.86 14.78 12.36
N HIS A 39 12.89 13.87 12.28
CA HIS A 39 13.05 12.43 12.45
C HIS A 39 12.96 11.75 11.09
N GLU A 40 14.03 11.84 10.30
CA GLU A 40 14.08 11.38 8.90
C GLU A 40 13.50 9.98 8.70
N HIS A 41 13.99 8.96 9.43
CA HIS A 41 13.47 7.59 9.32
C HIS A 41 11.96 7.51 9.60
N PHE A 42 11.48 8.18 10.65
CA PHE A 42 10.06 8.19 10.99
C PHE A 42 9.21 8.89 9.93
N LEU A 43 9.75 9.96 9.31
CA LEU A 43 9.09 10.66 8.22
C LEU A 43 9.07 9.81 6.94
N HIS A 44 10.15 9.09 6.65
CA HIS A 44 10.15 8.11 5.56
C HIS A 44 9.08 7.03 5.77
N ASP A 45 8.93 6.52 6.99
CA ASP A 45 7.90 5.54 7.32
C ASP A 45 6.49 6.11 7.17
N ALA A 46 6.23 7.28 7.77
CA ALA A 46 4.97 7.99 7.58
C ALA A 46 4.68 8.20 6.09
N GLY A 47 5.72 8.52 5.31
CA GLY A 47 5.63 8.76 3.88
C GLY A 47 5.17 7.53 3.09
N VAL A 48 5.81 6.37 3.30
CA VAL A 48 5.46 5.13 2.58
C VAL A 48 4.09 4.59 3.00
N PHE A 49 3.67 4.78 4.26
CA PHE A 49 2.32 4.43 4.70
C PHE A 49 1.26 5.32 4.05
N GLN A 50 1.48 6.64 3.96
CA GLN A 50 0.54 7.53 3.27
C GLN A 50 0.44 7.21 1.77
N ILE A 51 1.58 6.95 1.11
CA ILE A 51 1.58 6.48 -0.29
C ILE A 51 0.76 5.19 -0.42
N GLY A 52 0.97 4.21 0.47
CA GLY A 52 0.21 2.96 0.51
C GLY A 52 -1.30 3.18 0.66
N ILE A 53 -1.72 4.07 1.56
CA ILE A 53 -3.13 4.45 1.75
C ILE A 53 -3.70 5.04 0.45
N GLY A 54 -3.02 6.03 -0.15
CA GLY A 54 -3.49 6.68 -1.37
C GLY A 54 -3.60 5.70 -2.56
N LEU A 55 -2.63 4.81 -2.72
CA LEU A 55 -2.69 3.76 -3.75
C LEU A 55 -3.83 2.77 -3.50
N THR A 56 -4.10 2.40 -2.23
CA THR A 56 -5.23 1.54 -1.86
C THR A 56 -6.57 2.20 -2.18
N MET A 57 -6.69 3.51 -1.96
CA MET A 57 -7.90 4.29 -2.28
C MET A 57 -8.16 4.32 -3.78
N ILE A 58 -7.12 4.54 -4.60
CA ILE A 58 -7.23 4.48 -6.08
C ILE A 58 -7.59 3.05 -6.52
N ALA A 59 -6.92 2.04 -5.96
CA ALA A 59 -7.17 0.62 -6.23
C ALA A 59 -8.63 0.24 -5.94
N ALA A 60 -9.23 0.76 -4.87
CA ALA A 60 -10.62 0.52 -4.50
C ALA A 60 -11.64 1.07 -5.53
N LEU A 61 -11.25 2.08 -6.33
CA LEU A 61 -12.09 2.59 -7.42
C LEU A 61 -12.02 1.70 -8.68
N LEU A 62 -10.92 0.97 -8.85
CA LEU A 62 -10.62 0.20 -10.06
C LEU A 62 -10.97 -1.29 -9.93
N TRP A 63 -10.81 -1.86 -8.73
CA TRP A 63 -11.04 -3.27 -8.47
C TRP A 63 -12.22 -3.50 -7.53
N ARG A 64 -12.94 -4.60 -7.77
CA ARG A 64 -14.15 -4.95 -7.00
C ARG A 64 -13.88 -5.80 -5.76
N ASP A 65 -12.72 -6.45 -5.69
CA ASP A 65 -12.41 -7.35 -4.58
C ASP A 65 -11.67 -6.63 -3.46
N VAL A 66 -12.36 -6.40 -2.34
CA VAL A 66 -11.80 -5.65 -1.19
C VAL A 66 -10.55 -6.31 -0.61
N ILE A 67 -10.50 -7.64 -0.58
CA ILE A 67 -9.34 -8.37 -0.04
C ILE A 67 -8.12 -8.22 -0.93
N ALA A 68 -8.28 -8.32 -2.25
CA ALA A 68 -7.19 -8.08 -3.20
C ALA A 68 -6.68 -6.63 -3.11
N VAL A 69 -7.58 -5.65 -2.99
CA VAL A 69 -7.23 -4.23 -2.84
C VAL A 69 -6.40 -3.98 -1.58
N VAL A 70 -6.85 -4.46 -0.42
CA VAL A 70 -6.15 -4.24 0.86
C VAL A 70 -4.82 -4.98 0.90
N LEU A 71 -4.75 -6.22 0.40
CA LEU A 71 -3.48 -6.96 0.32
C LEU A 71 -2.47 -6.28 -0.61
N GLY A 72 -2.92 -5.75 -1.75
CA GLY A 72 -2.06 -5.01 -2.66
C GLY A 72 -1.52 -3.72 -2.05
N GLY A 73 -2.40 -2.96 -1.37
CA GLY A 73 -2.02 -1.76 -0.64
C GLY A 73 -1.00 -2.02 0.47
N PHE A 74 -1.30 -3.00 1.32
CA PHE A 74 -0.40 -3.45 2.40
C PHE A 74 0.95 -3.89 1.84
N LEU A 75 0.97 -4.69 0.77
CA LEU A 75 2.20 -5.18 0.15
C LEU A 75 3.12 -4.02 -0.26
N ILE A 76 2.58 -2.98 -0.89
CA ILE A 76 3.37 -1.82 -1.32
C ILE A 76 3.93 -1.07 -0.11
N ALA A 77 3.06 -0.69 0.83
CA ALA A 77 3.46 0.06 2.02
C ALA A 77 4.52 -0.69 2.84
N ASN A 78 4.26 -1.95 3.15
CA ASN A 78 5.11 -2.78 3.99
C ASN A 78 6.45 -3.10 3.33
N THR A 79 6.49 -3.27 2.00
CA THR A 79 7.76 -3.49 1.28
C THR A 79 8.62 -2.23 1.26
N LEU A 80 8.02 -1.05 1.07
CA LEU A 80 8.74 0.21 1.14
C LEU A 80 9.19 0.54 2.57
N HIS A 81 8.40 0.18 3.57
CA HIS A 81 8.79 0.30 4.98
C HIS A 81 9.96 -0.63 5.33
N ALA A 82 9.94 -1.88 4.85
CA ALA A 82 11.08 -2.78 4.97
C ALA A 82 12.35 -2.19 4.32
N TYR A 83 12.19 -1.51 3.18
CA TYR A 83 13.28 -0.81 2.52
C TYR A 83 13.84 0.34 3.37
N ASN A 84 12.98 1.18 3.97
CA ASN A 84 13.44 2.24 4.88
C ASN A 84 14.27 1.68 6.03
N HIS A 85 13.79 0.62 6.70
CA HIS A 85 14.57 -0.04 7.77
C HIS A 85 15.89 -0.65 7.30
N ALA A 86 16.03 -0.95 6.00
CA ALA A 86 17.26 -1.49 5.45
C ALA A 86 18.30 -0.42 5.10
N VAL A 87 17.87 0.82 4.83
CA VAL A 87 18.75 1.87 4.27
C VAL A 87 18.88 3.11 5.15
N ASP A 88 17.86 3.43 5.95
CA ASP A 88 17.88 4.60 6.81
C ASP A 88 18.60 4.29 8.12
N HIS A 89 19.23 5.30 8.70
CA HIS A 89 19.83 5.23 10.03
C HIS A 89 18.87 5.78 11.09
N GLY A 90 18.94 5.27 12.32
CA GLY A 90 18.25 5.87 13.47
C GLY A 90 16.81 5.41 13.70
N GLY A 91 16.43 4.20 13.25
CA GLY A 91 15.14 3.61 13.58
C GLY A 91 15.13 2.08 13.62
N GLY A 92 14.19 1.52 14.38
CA GLY A 92 13.94 0.08 14.48
C GLY A 92 15.06 -0.77 15.10
N HIS A 93 14.95 -2.07 14.87
CA HIS A 93 15.94 -3.10 15.18
C HIS A 93 16.48 -3.73 13.90
N ASP A 94 17.67 -4.34 13.97
CA ASP A 94 18.31 -5.04 12.84
C ASP A 94 17.45 -6.17 12.24
N SER A 95 16.50 -6.70 13.02
CA SER A 95 15.55 -7.73 12.59
C SER A 95 14.40 -7.19 11.74
N ASP A 96 14.15 -5.88 11.75
CA ASP A 96 12.94 -5.29 11.18
C ASP A 96 12.85 -5.45 9.66
N PRO A 97 13.90 -5.19 8.84
CA PRO A 97 13.83 -5.41 7.39
C PRO A 97 13.38 -6.83 7.03
N TRP A 98 13.92 -7.83 7.73
CA TRP A 98 13.63 -9.24 7.48
C TRP A 98 12.21 -9.62 7.91
N SER A 99 11.80 -9.15 9.08
CA SER A 99 10.45 -9.40 9.60
C SER A 99 9.40 -8.77 8.70
N LEU A 100 9.61 -7.53 8.27
CA LEU A 100 8.72 -6.83 7.34
C LEU A 100 8.69 -7.52 5.98
N LEU A 101 9.84 -7.90 5.40
CA LEU A 101 9.87 -8.67 4.14
C LEU A 101 9.13 -10.01 4.23
N ALA A 102 9.20 -10.70 5.38
CA ALA A 102 8.44 -11.91 5.61
C ALA A 102 6.92 -11.65 5.54
N PHE A 103 6.42 -10.56 6.13
CA PHE A 103 5.01 -10.16 6.01
C PHE A 103 4.64 -9.76 4.58
N SER A 104 5.54 -9.10 3.83
CA SER A 104 5.33 -8.84 2.39
C SER A 104 5.21 -10.15 1.60
N ALA A 105 6.05 -11.14 1.87
CA ALA A 105 5.97 -12.46 1.23
C ALA A 105 4.64 -13.18 1.52
N LEU A 106 4.15 -13.10 2.77
CA LEU A 106 2.83 -13.61 3.14
C LEU A 106 1.70 -12.89 2.38
N ALA A 107 1.79 -11.56 2.25
CA ALA A 107 0.81 -10.77 1.50
C ALA A 107 0.80 -11.13 0.01
N VAL A 108 1.96 -11.33 -0.61
CA VAL A 108 2.09 -11.83 -2.00
C VAL A 108 1.41 -13.19 -2.12
N ALA A 109 1.74 -14.15 -1.24
CA ALA A 109 1.16 -15.48 -1.28
C ALA A 109 -0.38 -15.44 -1.17
N ALA A 110 -0.91 -14.69 -0.21
CA ALA A 110 -2.34 -14.50 -0.02
C ALA A 110 -3.03 -13.84 -1.23
N LEU A 111 -2.42 -12.79 -1.79
CA LEU A 111 -2.94 -12.10 -2.97
C LEU A 111 -2.98 -13.01 -4.20
N LEU A 112 -1.92 -13.77 -4.45
CA LEU A 112 -1.87 -14.74 -5.55
C LEU A 112 -2.95 -15.82 -5.41
N VAL A 113 -3.15 -16.36 -4.20
CA VAL A 113 -4.22 -17.32 -3.92
C VAL A 113 -5.59 -16.67 -4.17
N ARG A 114 -5.81 -15.44 -3.70
CA ARG A 114 -7.07 -14.73 -3.90
C ARG A 114 -7.38 -14.52 -5.37
N LEU A 115 -6.41 -14.04 -6.15
CA LEU A 115 -6.55 -13.81 -7.58
C LEU A 115 -6.85 -15.10 -8.36
N ARG A 116 -6.24 -16.24 -7.97
CA ARG A 116 -6.56 -17.56 -8.54
C ARG A 116 -8.01 -17.97 -8.27
N VAL A 117 -8.50 -17.75 -7.04
CA VAL A 117 -9.90 -18.04 -6.68
C VAL A 117 -10.87 -17.18 -7.50
N LEU A 118 -10.59 -15.87 -7.63
CA LEU A 118 -11.43 -14.97 -8.41
C LEU A 118 -11.49 -15.38 -9.89
N ARG A 119 -10.34 -15.71 -10.50
CA ARG A 119 -10.29 -16.19 -11.90
C ARG A 119 -11.16 -17.45 -12.11
N ARG A 120 -11.11 -18.42 -11.18
CA ARG A 120 -11.92 -19.64 -11.27
C ARG A 120 -13.42 -19.38 -11.21
N ARG A 121 -13.86 -18.36 -10.46
CA ARG A 121 -15.27 -17.98 -10.37
C ARG A 121 -15.79 -17.28 -11.62
N THR A 122 -14.92 -16.66 -12.41
CA THR A 122 -15.30 -15.94 -13.64
C THR A 122 -15.40 -16.84 -14.87
N VAL A 123 -14.75 -18.01 -14.87
CA VAL A 123 -14.88 -18.99 -15.97
C VAL A 123 -16.20 -19.76 -15.77
N PRO A 124 -17.20 -19.64 -16.67
CA PRO A 124 -18.40 -20.46 -16.59
C PRO A 124 -17.98 -21.92 -16.74
N THR A 125 -18.39 -22.77 -15.80
CA THR A 125 -18.40 -24.22 -16.02
C THR A 125 -19.31 -24.48 -17.21
N ALA A 126 -18.73 -24.60 -18.40
CA ALA A 126 -19.42 -25.16 -19.55
C ALA A 126 -19.95 -26.53 -19.10
N VAL A 127 -21.27 -26.65 -19.05
CA VAL A 127 -21.97 -27.89 -18.75
C VAL A 127 -21.51 -28.89 -19.79
N VAL A 128 -20.62 -29.80 -19.40
CA VAL A 128 -20.33 -31.00 -20.17
C VAL A 128 -21.56 -31.91 -19.99
N SER A 129 -22.62 -31.62 -20.74
CA SER A 129 -23.68 -32.60 -20.97
C SER A 129 -23.11 -33.61 -21.96
N LYS A 130 -22.69 -34.77 -21.44
CA LYS A 130 -22.48 -35.94 -22.28
C LYS A 130 -23.84 -36.35 -22.85
N VAL A 131 -23.97 -36.26 -24.16
CA VAL A 131 -24.92 -37.04 -24.97
C VAL A 131 -24.40 -38.47 -25.04
#